data_AF-A0A327K0J9-F1
#
_entry.id   AF-A0A327K0J9-F1
#
_cell.length_a   1.000
_cell.length_b   1.000
_cell.length_c   1.000
_cell.angle_alpha   90.00
_cell.angle_beta   90.00
_cell.angle_gamma   90.00
#
_symmetry.space_group_name_H-M   'P 1'
#
loop_
_entity.id
_entity.type
_entity.pdbx_description
1 polymer ?
#
loop_
_entity_poly.entity_id
_entity_poly.type
_entity_poly.pdbx_seq_one_letter_code
_entity_poly.pdbx_strand_id
1 'polypeptide(L)'
;VALARSGAIASLVTAPINKVAMQLAGLGHTGHTEMLAEMTGAPWSLTLFTVADLRVLYLTRHLSLRDAIARIDQPLVVTTLERF
;
A
#
# COMPACT_ATOMS: atom_id res chain seq x y z
N VAL A 1 8.40 -12.18 4.01
CA VAL A 1 8.19 -11.35 5.23
C VAL A 1 9.08 -11.80 6.40
N ALA A 2 9.08 -13.07 6.79
CA ALA A 2 9.89 -13.56 7.93
C ALA A 2 11.37 -13.17 7.86
N LEU A 3 12.03 -13.36 6.70
CA LEU A 3 13.43 -12.97 6.49
C LEU A 3 13.66 -11.47 6.72
N ALA A 4 12.78 -10.61 6.18
CA ALA A 4 12.87 -9.16 6.38
C ALA A 4 12.67 -8.79 7.86
N ARG A 5 11.70 -9.41 8.54
CA ARG A 5 11.46 -9.19 9.99
C ARG A 5 12.61 -9.66 10.87
N SER A 6 13.32 -10.71 10.46
CA SER A 6 14.51 -11.21 11.16
C SER A 6 15.78 -10.39 10.88
N GLY A 7 15.73 -9.43 9.96
CA GLY A 7 16.89 -8.63 9.54
C GLY A 7 17.83 -9.35 8.56
N ALA A 8 17.50 -10.56 8.10
CA ALA A 8 18.30 -11.32 7.15
C ALA A 8 18.33 -10.71 5.74
N ILE A 9 17.36 -9.86 5.40
CA ILE A 9 17.32 -9.08 4.16
C ILE A 9 16.91 -7.63 4.48
N ALA A 10 17.43 -6.69 3.69
CA ALA A 10 17.15 -5.26 3.89
C ALA A 10 15.80 -4.81 3.30
N SER A 11 15.32 -5.47 2.24
CA SER A 11 14.11 -5.06 1.53
C SER A 11 13.43 -6.23 0.83
N LEU A 12 12.17 -6.02 0.44
CA LEU A 12 11.38 -6.96 -0.35
C LEU A 12 11.01 -6.31 -1.67
N VAL A 13 11.25 -7.02 -2.77
CA VAL A 13 10.75 -6.68 -4.10
C VAL A 13 9.75 -7.76 -4.50
N THR A 14 8.56 -7.37 -4.92
CA THR A 14 7.51 -8.31 -5.32
C THR A 14 7.33 -8.32 -6.83
N ALA A 15 7.23 -9.52 -7.41
CA ALA A 15 6.82 -9.68 -8.79
C ALA A 15 5.31 -9.41 -8.94
N PRO A 16 4.84 -9.08 -10.16
CA PRO A 16 3.41 -9.00 -10.45
C PRO A 16 2.68 -10.30 -10.11
N ILE A 17 1.43 -10.19 -9.65
CA ILE A 17 0.56 -11.32 -9.30
C ILE A 17 -0.80 -11.19 -9.99
N ASN A 18 -1.47 -12.32 -10.24
CA ASN A 18 -2.80 -12.35 -10.82
C ASN A 18 -3.88 -12.35 -9.70
N LYS A 19 -4.60 -11.24 -9.56
CA LYS A 19 -5.64 -11.09 -8.53
C LYS A 19 -6.83 -12.04 -8.71
N VAL A 20 -7.21 -12.33 -9.96
CA VAL A 20 -8.32 -13.25 -10.26
C VAL A 20 -7.97 -14.66 -9.80
N ALA A 21 -6.74 -15.11 -10.08
CA ALA A 21 -6.28 -16.42 -9.63
C ALA A 21 -6.26 -16.53 -8.08
N MET A 22 -5.84 -15.48 -7.38
CA MET A 22 -5.86 -15.45 -5.91
C MET A 22 -7.28 -15.55 -5.35
N GLN A 23 -8.23 -14.81 -5.93
CA GLN A 23 -9.62 -14.85 -5.50
C GLN A 23 -10.23 -16.24 -5.75
N LEU A 24 -9.98 -16.84 -6.90
CA LEU A 24 -10.42 -18.22 -7.21
C LEU A 24 -9.81 -19.25 -6.25
N ALA A 25 -8.58 -19.02 -5.78
CA ALA A 25 -7.94 -19.84 -4.77
C ALA A 25 -8.46 -19.59 -3.33
N GLY A 26 -9.45 -18.69 -3.15
CA GLY A 26 -10.02 -18.37 -1.84
C GLY A 26 -9.09 -17.53 -0.95
N LEU A 27 -8.06 -16.90 -1.52
CA LEU A 27 -7.16 -16.02 -0.78
C LEU A 27 -7.84 -14.65 -0.65
N GLY A 28 -8.35 -14.32 0.55
CA GLY A 28 -9.15 -13.13 0.83
C GLY A 28 -8.44 -11.77 0.72
N HIS A 29 -7.28 -11.69 0.07
CA HIS A 29 -6.52 -10.46 -0.10
C HIS A 29 -6.69 -9.92 -1.52
N THR A 30 -6.93 -8.61 -1.64
CA THR A 30 -7.05 -7.89 -2.91
C THR A 30 -5.71 -7.61 -3.60
N GLY A 31 -4.58 -7.83 -2.92
CA GLY A 31 -3.24 -7.63 -3.48
C GLY A 31 -2.09 -7.71 -2.46
N HIS A 32 -0.89 -7.36 -2.93
CA HIS A 32 0.34 -7.36 -2.11
C HIS A 32 0.24 -6.44 -0.90
N THR A 33 -0.31 -5.23 -1.07
CA THR A 33 -0.35 -4.23 0.01
C THR A 33 -1.13 -4.74 1.21
N GLU A 34 -2.32 -5.31 0.98
CA GLU A 34 -3.20 -5.82 2.02
C GLU A 34 -2.60 -7.06 2.68
N MET A 35 -2.08 -7.99 1.88
CA MET A 35 -1.41 -9.20 2.37
C MET A 35 -0.19 -8.85 3.23
N LEU A 36 0.67 -7.93 2.78
CA LEU A 36 1.85 -7.51 3.53
C LEU A 36 1.49 -6.74 4.79
N ALA A 37 0.45 -5.90 4.78
CA ALA A 37 -0.02 -5.20 5.97
C ALA A 37 -0.45 -6.20 7.05
N GLU A 38 -1.21 -7.24 6.69
CA GLU A 38 -1.62 -8.30 7.62
C GLU A 38 -0.41 -9.08 8.17
N MET A 39 0.51 -9.52 7.30
CA MET A 39 1.68 -10.31 7.70
C MET A 39 2.69 -9.52 8.55
N THR A 40 2.74 -8.20 8.38
CA THR A 40 3.65 -7.32 9.13
C THR A 40 3.01 -6.71 10.36
N GLY A 41 1.67 -6.68 10.44
CA GLY A 41 0.94 -5.93 11.46
C GLY A 41 1.10 -4.41 11.30
N ALA A 42 1.45 -3.94 10.10
CA ALA A 42 1.68 -2.52 9.86
C ALA A 42 0.37 -1.73 10.05
N PRO A 43 0.36 -0.69 10.91
CA PRO A 43 -0.86 0.07 11.19
C PRO A 43 -1.33 0.94 10.01
N TRP A 44 -0.48 1.12 8.99
CA TRP A 44 -0.78 1.91 7.81
C TRP A 44 0.10 1.49 6.62
N SER A 45 -0.34 1.84 5.41
CA SER A 45 0.44 1.71 4.17
C SER A 45 0.22 2.92 3.27
N LEU A 46 1.28 3.40 2.63
CA LEU A 46 1.23 4.44 1.61
C LEU A 46 1.65 3.86 0.26
N THR A 47 1.01 4.33 -0.81
CA THR A 47 1.39 3.98 -2.19
C THR A 47 2.16 5.14 -2.79
N LEU A 48 3.39 4.85 -3.23
CA LEU A 48 4.31 5.81 -3.83
C LEU A 48 4.73 5.29 -5.21
N PHE A 49 4.60 6.12 -6.23
CA PHE A 49 5.24 5.91 -7.53
C PHE A 49 6.49 6.77 -7.60
N THR A 50 7.58 6.19 -8.10
CA THR A 50 8.84 6.89 -8.30
C THR A 50 9.31 6.68 -9.73
N VAL A 51 9.64 7.77 -10.42
CA VAL A 51 10.17 7.77 -11.79
C VAL A 51 11.19 8.90 -11.88
N ALA A 52 12.47 8.55 -12.04
CA ALA A 52 13.58 9.49 -11.97
C ALA A 52 13.46 10.39 -10.72
N ASP A 53 13.41 11.72 -10.91
CA ASP A 53 13.32 12.70 -9.82
C ASP A 53 11.87 13.00 -9.38
N LEU A 54 10.87 12.34 -9.98
CA LEU A 54 9.46 12.51 -9.62
C LEU A 54 9.00 11.43 -8.65
N ARG A 55 8.41 11.87 -7.54
CA ARG A 55 7.73 11.03 -6.56
C ARG A 55 6.27 11.43 -6.46
N VAL A 56 5.36 10.48 -6.67
CA VAL A 56 3.91 10.69 -6.63
C VAL A 56 3.31 9.80 -5.57
N LEU A 57 2.81 10.42 -4.49
CA LEU A 57 2.11 9.74 -3.42
C LEU A 57 0.60 9.88 -3.59
N TYR A 58 -0.15 8.81 -3.29
CA TYR A 58 -1.61 8.83 -3.35
C TYR A 58 -2.21 9.08 -1.96
N LEU A 59 -2.86 10.23 -1.78
CA LEU A 59 -3.57 10.58 -0.55
C LEU A 59 -4.83 9.72 -0.33
N THR A 60 -5.56 9.43 -1.40
CA THR A 60 -6.69 8.50 -1.42
C THR A 60 -6.47 7.45 -2.50
N ARG A 61 -7.00 6.23 -2.31
CA ARG A 61 -6.78 5.09 -3.22
C ARG A 61 -8.10 4.43 -3.58
N HIS A 62 -8.28 4.10 -4.86
CA HIS A 62 -9.41 3.32 -5.40
C HIS A 62 -10.80 3.81 -4.97
N LEU A 63 -11.00 5.13 -4.96
CA LEU A 63 -12.29 5.76 -4.71
C LEU A 63 -12.85 6.36 -6.00
N SER A 64 -14.17 6.59 -6.04
CA SER A 64 -14.76 7.46 -7.05
C SER A 64 -14.20 8.88 -6.91
N LEU A 65 -14.21 9.68 -7.98
CA LEU A 65 -13.71 11.05 -7.92
C LEU A 65 -14.46 11.88 -6.86
N ARG A 66 -15.78 11.72 -6.77
CA ARG A 66 -16.61 12.40 -5.77
C ARG A 66 -16.17 12.04 -4.35
N ASP A 67 -15.98 10.76 -4.06
CA ASP A 67 -15.60 10.30 -2.71
C ASP A 67 -14.16 10.67 -2.39
N ALA A 68 -13.27 10.66 -3.39
CA ALA A 68 -11.91 11.15 -3.25
C ALA A 68 -11.89 12.62 -2.83
N ILE A 69 -12.69 13.47 -3.48
CA ILE A 69 -12.82 14.90 -3.12
C ILE A 69 -13.42 15.06 -1.72
N ALA A 70 -14.51 14.34 -1.42
CA ALA A 70 -15.19 14.44 -0.13
C ALA A 70 -14.34 13.97 1.06
N ARG A 71 -13.33 13.12 0.82
CA ARG A 71 -12.45 12.56 1.84
C ARG A 71 -11.24 13.44 2.14
N ILE A 72 -11.02 14.51 1.38
CA ILE A 72 -9.90 15.43 1.62
C ILE A 72 -10.26 16.35 2.78
N ASP A 73 -9.48 16.25 3.86
CA ASP A 73 -9.50 17.18 4.98
C ASP A 73 -8.07 17.53 5.43
N GLN A 74 -7.93 18.57 6.25
CA GLN A 74 -6.63 19.00 6.75
C GLN A 74 -5.93 17.92 7.60
N PRO A 75 -6.60 17.23 8.55
CA PRO A 75 -5.96 16.16 9.32
C PRO A 75 -5.37 15.03 8.47
N LEU A 76 -6.08 14.58 7.43
CA LEU A 76 -5.62 13.53 6.52
C LEU A 76 -4.35 13.96 5.78
N VAL A 77 -4.33 15.20 5.26
CA VAL A 77 -3.16 15.74 4.55
C VAL A 77 -1.96 15.82 5.48
N VAL A 78 -2.12 16.45 6.65
CA VAL A 78 -1.01 16.62 7.63
C VAL A 78 -0.48 15.25 8.07
N THR A 79 -1.35 14.35 8.50
CA THR A 79 -0.95 13.02 8.97
C THR A 79 -0.24 12.20 7.89
N THR A 80 -0.64 12.37 6.62
CA THR A 80 0.01 11.67 5.50
C THR A 80 1.40 12.21 5.23
N LEU A 81 1.58 13.54 5.30
CA LEU A 81 2.88 14.19 5.08
C LEU A 81 3.87 13.95 6.22
N GLU A 82 3.41 13.90 7.47
CA GLU A 82 4.27 13.60 8.63
C GLU A 82 4.81 12.17 8.63
N ARG A 83 4.16 11.26 7.90
CA ARG A 83 4.54 9.85 7.80
C ARG A 83 5.40 9.54 6.56
N PHE A 84 5.51 10.49 5.64
CA PHE A 84 6.31 10.38 4.41
C PHE A 84 7.72 10.93 4.63
#